data_AF-A0A8H6RMG8-F1
#
_entry.id   AF-A0A8H6RMG8-F1
#
_cell.length_a   1.000
_cell.length_b   1.000
_cell.length_c   1.000
_cell.angle_alpha   90.00
_cell.angle_beta   90.00
_cell.angle_gamma   90.00
#
_symmetry.space_group_name_H-M   'P 1'
#
loop_
_entity.id
_entity.type
_entity.pdbx_description
1 polymer ?
#
loop_
_entity_poly.entity_id
_entity_poly.type
_entity_poly.pdbx_seq_one_letter_code
_entity_poly.pdbx_strand_id
1 'polypeptide(L)'
;MYLEEVRSRLQVAKSEESAAIKKVSGLYAALSRDEKEEYDVMRAQEQELKTKNAISQAQTTQEQRRQSERDQVEQWYQSTEIAFKDYSQIEVFPTPAALYHCDKDYCHRSVHAAKKFALGICPCDLKHVFHVYATYHQDFDPNKEKKRWHPDRFSGCQDKRMQEMAKEVFVVLGEMKLKA
;
A
#
# COMPACT_ATOMS: atom_id res chain seq x y z
N MET A 1 12.63 -7.83 -34.34
CA MET A 1 12.69 -6.40 -34.71
C MET A 1 12.72 -5.46 -33.50
N TYR A 2 11.62 -5.15 -32.79
CA TYR A 2 11.67 -4.16 -31.67
C TYR A 2 12.60 -4.55 -30.51
N LEU A 3 12.60 -5.82 -30.09
CA LEU A 3 13.49 -6.29 -29.01
C LEU A 3 14.98 -6.28 -29.40
N GLU A 4 15.30 -6.47 -30.68
CA GLU A 4 16.68 -6.42 -31.18
C GLU A 4 17.18 -4.98 -31.24
N GLU A 5 16.32 -4.04 -31.62
CA GLU A 5 16.61 -2.61 -31.60
C GLU A 5 16.85 -2.09 -30.17
N VAL A 6 15.99 -2.47 -29.21
CA VAL A 6 16.18 -2.11 -27.79
C VAL A 6 17.48 -2.70 -27.24
N ARG A 7 17.81 -3.95 -27.59
CA ARG A 7 19.05 -4.61 -27.16
C ARG A 7 20.29 -3.93 -27.75
N SER A 8 20.23 -3.55 -29.04
CA SER A 8 21.31 -2.82 -29.71
C SER A 8 21.55 -1.46 -29.06
N ARG A 9 20.48 -0.69 -28.78
CA ARG A 9 20.59 0.62 -28.11
C ARG A 9 21.15 0.51 -26.70
N LEU A 10 20.74 -0.52 -25.95
CA LEU A 10 21.29 -0.80 -24.62
C LEU A 10 22.79 -1.11 -24.67
N GLN A 11 23.24 -1.85 -25.69
CA GLN A 11 24.64 -2.20 -25.85
C GLN A 11 25.51 -0.98 -26.20
N VAL A 12 25.01 -0.09 -27.06
CA VAL A 12 25.66 1.19 -27.35
C VAL A 12 25.78 2.04 -26.09
N ALA A 13 24.68 2.23 -25.34
CA ALA A 13 24.69 3.01 -24.10
C ALA A 13 25.71 2.48 -23.06
N LYS A 14 25.79 1.16 -22.89
CA LYS A 14 26.78 0.53 -22.00
C LYS A 14 28.23 0.79 -22.44
N SER A 15 28.47 0.81 -23.75
CA SER A 15 29.81 1.08 -24.29
C SER A 15 30.23 2.53 -24.08
N GLU A 16 29.29 3.48 -24.25
CA GLU A 16 29.50 4.90 -24.00
C GLU A 16 29.75 5.16 -22.51
N GLU A 17 28.96 4.54 -21.63
CA GLU A 17 29.16 4.60 -20.17
C GLU A 17 30.56 4.10 -19.77
N SER A 18 30.98 2.95 -20.31
CA SER A 18 32.31 2.38 -20.05
C SER A 18 33.44 3.31 -20.50
N ALA A 19 33.30 3.94 -21.67
CA ALA A 19 34.26 4.91 -22.19
C ALA A 19 34.33 6.17 -21.30
N ALA A 20 33.18 6.66 -20.83
CA ALA A 20 33.10 7.79 -19.91
C ALA A 20 33.77 7.47 -18.56
N ILE A 21 33.51 6.30 -17.98
CA ILE A 21 34.15 5.85 -16.72
C ILE A 21 35.68 5.82 -16.89
N LYS A 22 36.17 5.25 -18.00
CA LYS A 22 37.62 5.20 -18.27
C LYS A 22 38.23 6.60 -18.38
N LYS A 23 37.53 7.53 -19.04
CA LYS A 23 37.98 8.92 -19.18
C LYS A 23 38.05 9.63 -17.83
N VAL A 24 37.01 9.49 -16.99
CA VAL A 24 36.96 10.08 -15.64
C VAL A 24 38.07 9.51 -14.76
N SER A 25 38.30 8.19 -14.81
CA SER A 25 39.37 7.53 -14.05
C SER A 25 40.77 8.04 -14.45
N GLY A 26 41.02 8.23 -15.75
CA GLY A 26 42.27 8.80 -16.25
C GLY A 26 42.49 10.25 -15.79
N LEU A 27 41.43 11.07 -15.81
CA LEU A 27 41.49 12.45 -15.31
C LEU A 27 41.78 12.49 -13.81
N TYR A 28 41.10 11.67 -13.01
CA TYR A 28 41.35 11.59 -11.56
C TYR A 28 42.78 11.14 -11.26
N ALA A 29 43.32 10.17 -12.00
CA ALA A 29 44.70 9.70 -11.80
C ALA A 29 45.74 10.82 -12.02
N ALA A 30 45.48 11.73 -12.97
CA ALA A 30 46.35 12.84 -13.33
C ALA A 30 46.33 14.03 -12.34
N LEU A 31 45.37 14.07 -11.41
CA LEU A 31 45.29 15.13 -10.38
C LEU A 31 46.45 15.04 -9.38
N SER A 32 46.86 16.19 -8.86
CA SER A 32 47.77 16.31 -7.71
C SER A 32 47.13 15.77 -6.42
N ARG A 33 47.90 15.66 -5.34
CA ARG A 33 47.39 15.13 -4.06
C ARG A 33 46.29 16.03 -3.49
N ASP A 34 46.52 17.33 -3.47
CA ASP A 34 45.59 18.31 -2.87
C ASP A 34 44.29 18.39 -3.68
N GLU A 35 44.38 18.34 -5.02
CA GLU A 35 43.21 18.30 -5.91
C GLU A 35 42.40 17.01 -5.76
N LYS A 36 43.04 15.87 -5.48
CA LYS A 36 42.34 14.60 -5.20
C LYS A 36 41.57 14.68 -3.89
N GLU A 37 42.19 15.23 -2.85
CA GLU A 37 41.55 15.37 -1.54
C GLU A 37 40.34 16.30 -1.61
N GLU A 38 40.45 17.44 -2.30
CA GLU A 38 39.31 18.35 -2.54
C GLU A 38 38.19 17.66 -3.33
N TYR A 39 38.53 16.94 -4.39
CA TYR A 39 37.56 16.17 -5.18
C TYR A 39 36.84 15.12 -4.34
N ASP A 40 37.56 14.37 -3.51
CA ASP A 40 36.99 13.32 -2.67
C ASP A 40 36.06 13.89 -1.59
N VAL A 41 36.43 15.02 -0.98
CA VAL A 41 35.56 15.74 -0.01
C VAL A 41 34.29 16.24 -0.69
N MET A 42 34.40 16.89 -1.85
CA MET A 42 33.24 17.37 -2.60
C MET A 42 32.32 16.21 -3.00
N ARG A 43 32.89 15.08 -3.44
CA ARG A 43 32.13 13.87 -3.80
C ARG A 43 31.44 13.24 -2.59
N ALA A 44 32.10 13.21 -1.44
CA ALA A 44 31.51 12.72 -0.20
C ALA A 44 30.32 13.59 0.23
N GLN A 45 30.46 14.93 0.19
CA GLN A 45 29.36 15.86 0.48
C GLN A 45 28.19 15.71 -0.50
N GLU A 46 28.48 15.56 -1.80
CA GLU A 46 27.46 15.33 -2.82
C GLU A 46 26.69 14.02 -2.56
N GLN A 47 27.39 12.94 -2.20
CA GLN A 47 26.78 11.66 -1.85
C GLN A 47 25.93 11.74 -0.57
N GLU A 48 26.40 12.48 0.44
CA GLU A 48 25.65 12.69 1.68
C GLU A 48 24.36 13.46 1.42
N LEU A 49 24.42 14.54 0.65
CA LEU A 49 23.24 15.32 0.24
C LEU A 49 22.25 14.48 -0.58
N LYS A 50 22.75 13.67 -1.53
CA LYS A 50 21.91 12.74 -2.30
C LYS A 50 21.20 11.74 -1.38
N THR A 51 21.92 11.19 -0.41
CA THR A 51 21.36 10.23 0.55
C THR A 51 20.30 10.88 1.43
N LYS A 52 20.58 12.08 1.98
CA LYS A 52 19.62 12.85 2.77
C LYS A 52 18.36 13.20 1.97
N ASN A 53 18.52 13.63 0.72
CA ASN A 53 17.41 13.92 -0.17
C ASN A 53 16.57 12.67 -0.48
N ALA A 54 17.21 11.53 -0.75
CA ALA A 54 16.52 10.28 -1.00
C ALA A 54 15.73 9.80 0.23
N ILE A 55 16.30 9.93 1.43
CA ILE A 55 15.60 9.60 2.69
C ILE A 55 14.40 10.53 2.89
N SER A 56 14.58 11.84 2.71
CA SER A 56 13.49 12.83 2.85
C SER A 56 12.35 12.58 1.86
N GLN A 57 12.68 12.27 0.60
CA GLN A 57 11.70 11.90 -0.42
C GLN A 57 10.97 10.61 -0.04
N ALA A 58 11.69 9.57 0.39
CA ALA A 58 11.08 8.32 0.82
C ALA A 58 10.12 8.51 2.01
N GLN A 59 10.49 9.36 2.98
CA GLN A 59 9.63 9.71 4.12
C GLN A 59 8.38 10.45 3.66
N THR A 60 8.51 11.42 2.75
CA THR A 60 7.38 12.19 2.21
C THR A 60 6.42 11.28 1.46
N THR A 61 6.93 10.40 0.60
CA THR A 61 6.10 9.42 -0.13
C THR A 61 5.40 8.45 0.82
N GLN A 62 6.09 7.99 1.87
CA GLN A 62 5.48 7.12 2.87
C GLN A 62 4.36 7.83 3.63
N GLU A 63 4.55 9.09 4.02
CA GLU A 63 3.54 9.85 4.75
C GLU A 63 2.33 10.17 3.88
N GLN A 64 2.56 10.59 2.63
CA GLN A 64 1.47 10.78 1.65
C GLN A 64 0.65 9.51 1.45
N ARG A 65 1.31 8.35 1.38
CA ARG A 65 0.63 7.07 1.27
C ARG A 65 -0.24 6.77 2.50
N ARG A 66 0.31 6.94 3.71
CA ARG A 66 -0.45 6.74 4.96
C ARG A 66 -1.64 7.67 5.06
N GLN A 67 -1.46 8.94 4.69
CA GLN A 67 -2.54 9.92 4.67
C GLN A 67 -3.64 9.52 3.67
N SER A 68 -3.26 9.11 2.46
CA SER A 68 -4.22 8.63 1.46
C SER A 68 -4.96 7.37 1.91
N GLU A 69 -4.27 6.42 2.54
CA GLU A 69 -4.89 5.22 3.12
C GLU A 69 -5.90 5.61 4.21
N ARG A 70 -5.51 6.50 5.13
CA ARG A 70 -6.39 7.03 6.18
C ARG A 70 -7.65 7.67 5.59
N ASP A 71 -7.51 8.57 4.62
CA ASP A 71 -8.63 9.30 4.03
C ASP A 71 -9.63 8.36 3.34
N GLN A 72 -9.12 7.32 2.65
CA GLN A 72 -9.96 6.30 2.03
C GLN A 72 -10.73 5.46 3.07
N VAL A 73 -10.07 5.05 4.15
CA VAL A 73 -10.74 4.29 5.23
C VAL A 73 -11.79 5.16 5.93
N GLU A 74 -11.47 6.42 6.20
CA GLU A 74 -12.39 7.37 6.84
C GLU A 74 -13.65 7.57 6.00
N GLN A 75 -13.48 7.86 4.71
CA GLN A 75 -14.60 8.06 3.79
C GLN A 75 -15.47 6.80 3.67
N TRP A 76 -14.84 5.63 3.58
CA TRP A 76 -15.57 4.35 3.56
C TRP A 76 -16.36 4.14 4.84
N TYR A 77 -15.76 4.39 6.01
CA TYR A 77 -16.42 4.17 7.29
C TYR A 77 -17.63 5.10 7.45
N GLN A 78 -17.48 6.39 7.14
CA GLN A 78 -18.59 7.37 7.17
C GLN A 78 -19.73 6.95 6.24
N SER A 79 -19.41 6.47 5.03
CA SER A 79 -20.42 5.96 4.08
C SER A 79 -21.15 4.73 4.64
N THR A 80 -20.41 3.86 5.33
CA THR A 80 -20.95 2.68 6.02
C THR A 80 -21.89 3.08 7.15
N GLU A 81 -21.54 4.09 7.95
CA GLU A 81 -22.40 4.59 9.03
C GLU A 81 -23.73 5.10 8.51
N ILE A 82 -23.71 5.81 7.37
CA ILE A 82 -24.93 6.29 6.71
C ILE A 82 -25.78 5.10 6.24
N ALA A 83 -25.17 4.13 5.57
CA ALA A 83 -25.87 2.94 5.07
C ALA A 83 -26.50 2.12 6.21
N PHE A 84 -25.83 2.01 7.36
CA PHE A 84 -26.30 1.21 8.49
C PHE A 84 -27.41 1.87 9.32
N LYS A 85 -27.86 3.08 8.96
CA LYS A 85 -29.05 3.69 9.57
C LYS A 85 -30.32 2.93 9.19
N ASP A 86 -30.37 2.40 7.96
CA ASP A 86 -31.48 1.59 7.47
C ASP A 86 -30.96 0.46 6.59
N TYR A 87 -30.78 -0.72 7.20
CA TYR A 87 -30.27 -1.92 6.52
C TYR A 87 -31.17 -2.38 5.37
N SER A 88 -32.48 -2.05 5.40
CA SER A 88 -33.41 -2.47 4.34
C SER A 88 -33.19 -1.71 3.03
N GLN A 89 -32.58 -0.52 3.09
CA GLN A 89 -32.30 0.34 1.95
C GLN A 89 -30.88 0.16 1.38
N ILE A 90 -30.11 -0.79 1.92
CA ILE A 90 -28.77 -1.09 1.40
C ILE A 90 -28.91 -1.85 0.08
N GLU A 91 -28.67 -1.15 -1.03
CA GLU A 91 -28.64 -1.73 -2.37
C GLU A 91 -27.27 -2.30 -2.74
N VAL A 92 -26.19 -1.67 -2.23
CA VAL A 92 -24.80 -2.06 -2.46
C VAL A 92 -24.11 -2.24 -1.12
N PHE A 93 -23.46 -3.38 -0.93
CA PHE A 93 -22.74 -3.66 0.30
C PHE A 93 -21.55 -2.70 0.45
N PRO A 94 -21.39 -2.02 1.61
CA PRO A 94 -20.32 -1.04 1.82
C PRO A 94 -18.96 -1.74 1.97
N THR A 95 -18.38 -2.12 0.84
CA THR A 95 -17.11 -2.84 0.75
C THR A 95 -15.95 -1.84 0.78
N PRO A 96 -14.94 -2.01 1.65
CA PRO A 96 -13.78 -1.11 1.69
C PRO A 96 -12.90 -1.26 0.45
N ALA A 97 -12.08 -0.25 0.17
CA ALA A 97 -11.02 -0.38 -0.83
C ALA A 97 -9.95 -1.38 -0.36
N ALA A 98 -9.40 -2.18 -1.28
CA ALA A 98 -8.24 -3.03 -1.01
C ALA A 98 -6.97 -2.17 -0.98
N LEU A 99 -6.59 -1.69 0.21
CA LEU A 99 -5.44 -0.80 0.42
C LEU A 99 -4.10 -1.56 0.51
N TYR A 100 -4.17 -2.84 0.84
CA TYR A 100 -3.02 -3.71 1.01
C TYR A 100 -3.03 -4.81 -0.06
N HIS A 101 -1.85 -5.23 -0.47
CA HIS A 101 -1.67 -6.41 -1.31
C HIS A 101 -1.10 -7.50 -0.42
N CYS A 102 -1.96 -8.44 -0.02
CA CYS A 102 -1.53 -9.55 0.79
C CYS A 102 -0.71 -10.56 -0.04
N ASP A 103 0.57 -10.69 0.30
CA ASP A 103 1.51 -11.65 -0.32
C ASP A 103 1.43 -13.07 0.27
N LYS A 104 0.46 -13.34 1.16
CA LYS A 104 0.29 -14.69 1.71
C LYS A 104 -0.29 -15.61 0.64
N ASP A 105 0.24 -16.82 0.51
CA ASP A 105 -0.21 -17.81 -0.48
C ASP A 105 -1.72 -18.07 -0.44
N TYR A 106 -2.31 -18.13 0.76
CA TYR A 106 -3.76 -18.28 0.94
C TYR A 106 -4.60 -17.12 0.35
N CYS A 107 -3.97 -15.95 0.22
CA CYS A 107 -4.54 -14.70 -0.27
C CYS A 107 -4.06 -14.34 -1.69
N HIS A 108 -3.08 -15.06 -2.26
CA HIS A 108 -2.34 -14.61 -3.43
C HIS A 108 -3.25 -14.54 -4.68
N ARG A 109 -3.34 -13.32 -5.20
CA ARG A 109 -4.11 -12.82 -6.36
C ARG A 109 -5.61 -12.64 -6.09
N SER A 110 -6.00 -11.37 -6.07
CA SER A 110 -7.35 -10.80 -6.11
C SER A 110 -8.32 -11.48 -7.10
N VAL A 111 -7.81 -12.14 -8.15
CA VAL A 111 -8.59 -12.94 -9.10
C VAL A 111 -9.19 -14.21 -8.45
N HIS A 112 -8.49 -14.83 -7.49
CA HIS A 112 -9.02 -15.93 -6.69
C HIS A 112 -9.81 -15.43 -5.48
N ALA A 113 -9.44 -14.29 -4.89
CA ALA A 113 -10.19 -13.68 -3.79
C ALA A 113 -11.63 -13.36 -4.21
N ALA A 114 -11.86 -12.79 -5.40
CA ALA A 114 -13.20 -12.53 -5.94
C ALA A 114 -14.08 -13.78 -6.13
N LYS A 115 -13.45 -14.96 -6.31
CA LYS A 115 -14.15 -16.25 -6.43
C LYS A 115 -14.28 -17.00 -5.10
N LYS A 116 -13.47 -16.63 -4.10
CA LYS A 116 -13.33 -17.36 -2.83
C LYS A 116 -14.00 -16.65 -1.67
N PHE A 117 -14.02 -15.32 -1.69
CA PHE A 117 -14.62 -14.48 -0.67
C PHE A 117 -15.79 -13.70 -1.27
N ALA A 118 -16.89 -13.63 -0.54
CA ALA A 118 -18.08 -12.91 -0.96
C ALA A 118 -17.77 -11.41 -1.18
N LEU A 119 -16.91 -10.82 -0.34
CA LEU A 119 -16.45 -9.43 -0.46
C LEU A 119 -15.42 -9.21 -1.59
N GLY A 120 -14.86 -10.30 -2.13
CA GLY A 120 -13.73 -10.23 -3.06
C GLY A 120 -12.43 -9.66 -2.48
N ILE A 121 -12.38 -9.45 -1.16
CA ILE A 121 -11.22 -8.96 -0.41
C ILE A 121 -10.78 -10.04 0.56
N CYS A 122 -9.47 -10.22 0.71
CA CYS A 122 -8.97 -11.23 1.63
C CYS A 122 -9.10 -10.75 3.11
N PRO A 123 -9.21 -11.67 4.08
CA PRO A 123 -9.30 -11.32 5.50
C PRO A 123 -8.14 -10.46 6.01
N CYS A 124 -6.95 -10.58 5.42
CA CYS A 124 -5.78 -9.78 5.82
C CYS A 124 -5.94 -8.30 5.44
N ASP A 125 -6.41 -8.02 4.22
CA ASP A 125 -6.65 -6.65 3.75
C ASP A 125 -7.79 -6.02 4.55
N LEU A 126 -8.87 -6.77 4.78
CA LEU A 126 -10.00 -6.29 5.58
C LEU A 126 -9.58 -5.98 7.02
N LYS A 127 -8.77 -6.86 7.63
CA LYS A 127 -8.18 -6.61 8.95
C LYS A 127 -7.31 -5.36 8.94
N HIS A 128 -6.51 -5.14 7.89
CA HIS A 128 -5.68 -3.96 7.76
C HIS A 128 -6.52 -2.67 7.72
N VAL A 129 -7.60 -2.65 6.95
CA VAL A 129 -8.54 -1.50 6.89
C VAL A 129 -9.05 -1.13 8.28
N PHE A 130 -9.53 -2.10 9.07
CA PHE A 130 -9.99 -1.83 10.43
C PHE A 130 -8.84 -1.42 11.38
N HIS A 131 -7.61 -1.91 11.17
CA HIS A 131 -6.45 -1.45 11.96
C HIS A 131 -6.09 0.00 11.65
N VAL A 132 -6.14 0.40 10.38
CA VAL A 132 -5.94 1.80 9.99
C VAL A 132 -6.98 2.67 10.69
N TYR A 133 -8.27 2.31 10.63
CA TYR A 133 -9.32 3.05 11.34
C TYR A 133 -9.06 3.13 12.86
N ALA A 134 -8.81 1.99 13.50
CA ALA A 134 -8.55 1.90 14.94
C ALA A 134 -7.31 2.70 15.40
N THR A 135 -6.33 2.92 14.52
CA THR A 135 -5.12 3.70 14.84
C THR A 135 -5.45 5.18 15.08
N TYR A 136 -6.49 5.70 14.42
CA TYR A 136 -6.86 7.12 14.49
C TYR A 136 -8.14 7.39 15.31
N HIS A 137 -8.93 6.34 15.60
CA HIS A 137 -10.17 6.42 16.37
C HIS A 137 -10.06 5.58 17.64
N GLN A 138 -9.70 6.23 18.76
CA GLN A 138 -9.45 5.55 20.04
C GLN A 138 -10.70 4.94 20.67
N ASP A 139 -11.88 5.40 20.26
CA ASP A 139 -13.18 4.90 20.69
C ASP A 139 -13.67 3.69 19.88
N PHE A 140 -12.91 3.28 18.85
CA PHE A 140 -13.21 2.10 18.05
C PHE A 140 -13.14 0.82 18.89
N ASP A 141 -14.27 0.09 18.95
CA ASP A 141 -14.39 -1.20 19.62
C ASP A 141 -14.82 -2.27 18.61
N PRO A 142 -13.94 -3.21 18.23
CA PRO A 142 -14.27 -4.30 17.32
C PRO A 142 -15.48 -5.13 17.75
N ASN A 143 -15.78 -5.23 19.05
CA ASN A 143 -16.94 -5.98 19.52
C ASN A 143 -18.26 -5.23 19.27
N LYS A 144 -18.25 -3.90 19.42
CA LYS A 144 -19.40 -3.05 19.02
C LYS A 144 -19.57 -3.10 17.52
N GLU A 145 -18.47 -2.97 16.78
CA GLU A 145 -18.49 -3.00 15.33
C GLU A 145 -18.98 -4.36 14.82
N LYS A 146 -18.49 -5.46 15.38
CA LYS A 146 -18.94 -6.82 15.07
C LYS A 146 -20.46 -6.99 15.19
N LYS A 147 -21.10 -6.35 16.19
CA LYS A 147 -22.57 -6.38 16.32
C LYS A 147 -23.30 -5.61 15.22
N ARG A 148 -22.69 -4.56 14.67
CA ARG A 148 -23.22 -3.80 13.53
C ARG A 148 -23.12 -4.63 12.24
N TRP A 149 -22.02 -5.35 12.06
CA TRP A 149 -21.81 -6.26 10.94
C TRP A 149 -22.44 -7.65 11.10
N HIS A 150 -23.36 -7.85 12.06
CA HIS A 150 -23.99 -9.16 12.24
C HIS A 150 -24.80 -9.56 10.99
N PRO A 151 -24.61 -10.76 10.42
CA PRO A 151 -25.30 -11.19 9.20
C PRO A 151 -26.82 -11.04 9.25
N ASP A 152 -27.44 -11.35 10.39
CA ASP A 152 -28.89 -11.21 10.58
C ASP A 152 -29.41 -9.78 10.36
N ARG A 153 -28.59 -8.74 10.53
CA ARG A 153 -29.01 -7.35 10.22
C ARG A 153 -29.18 -7.13 8.73
N PHE A 154 -28.56 -7.94 7.89
CA PHE A 154 -28.64 -7.90 6.44
C PHE A 154 -29.68 -8.89 5.90
N SER A 155 -30.51 -9.49 6.75
CA SER A 155 -31.50 -10.48 6.30
C SER A 155 -32.62 -9.90 5.44
N GLY A 156 -32.90 -8.60 5.61
CA GLY A 156 -33.88 -7.86 4.82
C GLY A 156 -33.32 -7.17 3.58
N CYS A 157 -32.02 -7.28 3.30
CA CYS A 157 -31.42 -6.67 2.11
C CYS A 157 -31.84 -7.42 0.84
N GLN A 158 -31.90 -6.71 -0.29
CA GLN A 158 -32.31 -7.29 -1.57
C GLN A 158 -31.35 -8.38 -2.08
N ASP A 159 -30.03 -8.13 -1.94
CA ASP A 159 -29.01 -9.11 -2.31
C ASP A 159 -28.71 -10.06 -1.14
N LYS A 160 -29.08 -11.33 -1.30
CA LYS A 160 -28.84 -12.38 -0.31
C LYS A 160 -27.36 -12.59 -0.01
N ARG A 161 -26.46 -12.24 -0.93
CA ARG A 161 -25.00 -12.32 -0.73
C ARG A 161 -24.49 -11.33 0.32
N MET A 162 -25.27 -10.30 0.66
CA MET A 162 -24.88 -9.34 1.70
C MET A 162 -24.71 -9.99 3.08
N GLN A 163 -25.46 -11.05 3.38
CA GLN A 163 -25.25 -11.80 4.62
C GLN A 163 -23.92 -12.53 4.63
N GLU A 164 -23.50 -13.09 3.48
CA GLU A 164 -22.21 -13.76 3.34
C GLU A 164 -21.06 -12.76 3.46
N MET A 165 -21.19 -11.59 2.81
CA MET A 165 -20.24 -10.48 2.93
C MET A 165 -20.14 -9.99 4.38
N ALA A 166 -21.28 -9.75 5.04
CA ALA A 166 -21.31 -9.36 6.46
C ALA A 166 -20.68 -10.42 7.36
N LYS A 167 -20.89 -11.71 7.08
CA LYS A 167 -20.29 -12.81 7.83
C LYS A 167 -18.76 -12.79 7.75
N GLU A 168 -18.20 -12.47 6.59
CA GLU A 168 -16.74 -12.31 6.45
C GLU A 168 -16.21 -11.18 7.32
N VAL A 169 -16.88 -10.02 7.31
CA VAL A 169 -16.53 -8.89 8.20
C VAL A 169 -16.65 -9.27 9.67
N PHE A 170 -17.76 -9.93 10.04
CA PHE A 170 -18.05 -10.37 11.41
C PHE A 170 -16.97 -11.30 11.98
N VAL A 171 -16.48 -12.24 11.16
CA VAL A 171 -15.40 -13.15 11.55
C VAL A 171 -14.10 -12.37 11.76
N VAL A 172 -13.73 -11.50 10.81
CA VAL A 172 -12.50 -10.70 10.90
C VAL A 172 -12.50 -9.83 12.16
N LEU A 173 -13.60 -9.12 12.44
CA LEU A 173 -13.73 -8.31 13.66
C LEU A 173 -13.67 -9.16 14.94
N GLY A 174 -14.16 -10.41 14.90
CA GLY A 174 -14.04 -11.35 16.01
C GLY A 174 -12.61 -11.83 16.27
N GLU A 175 -11.75 -11.82 15.26
CA GLU A 175 -10.33 -12.18 15.35
C GLU A 175 -9.43 -10.98 15.66
N MET A 176 -9.98 -9.77 15.68
CA MET A 176 -9.24 -8.57 16.06
C MET A 176 -9.06 -8.53 17.58
N LYS A 177 -7.82 -8.74 18.02
CA LYS A 177 -7.39 -8.40 19.37
C LYS A 177 -6.95 -6.94 19.35
N LEU A 178 -7.72 -6.05 19.98
CA LEU A 178 -7.16 -4.75 20.35
C LEU A 178 -6.04 -5.01 21.35
N LYS A 179 -4.88 -4.36 21.17
CA LYS A 179 -3.91 -4.28 22.26
C LYS A 179 -4.59 -3.48 23.37
N ALA A 180 -4.83 -4.15 24.49
CA ALA A 180 -5.24 -3.51 25.75
C ALA A 180 -4.14 -2.56 26.24
#